data_AF-A0A921ZUS7-F1
#
_entry.id   AF-A0A921ZUS7-F1
#
_cell.length_a   1.000
_cell.length_b   1.000
_cell.length_c   1.000
_cell.angle_alpha   90.00
_cell.angle_beta   90.00
_cell.angle_gamma   90.00
#
_symmetry.space_group_name_H-M   'P 1'
#
loop_
_entity.id
_entity.type
_entity.pdbx_description
1 polymer ?
#
loop_
_entity_poly.entity_id
_entity_poly.type
_entity_poly.pdbx_seq_one_letter_code
_entity_poly.pdbx_strand_id
1 'polypeptide(L)' 'MVKNTDVTEMPNSCHLVWEGITTQRAFGDIKFKVIPTEKQAREHFQKHGVEHYWDLAYSSAVLGSGVDEP' A
#
# COMPACT_ATOMS: atom_id res chain seq x y z
N MET A 1 -27.57 7.05 19.16
CA MET A 1 -26.36 7.78 18.70
C MET A 1 -26.12 7.40 17.25
N VAL A 2 -26.06 8.39 16.38
CA VAL A 2 -26.18 8.27 14.92
C VAL A 2 -25.03 7.44 14.34
N LYS A 3 -25.35 6.34 13.66
CA LYS A 3 -24.44 5.71 12.69
C LYS A 3 -24.56 6.54 11.42
N ASN A 4 -23.53 7.33 11.12
CA ASN A 4 -23.40 7.95 9.80
C ASN A 4 -23.04 6.83 8.83
N THR A 5 -23.92 6.58 7.86
CA THR A 5 -23.73 5.65 6.76
C THR A 5 -22.99 6.35 5.62
N ASP A 6 -22.27 5.56 4.82
CA ASP A 6 -21.73 5.85 3.48
C ASP A 6 -20.31 6.43 3.36
N VAL A 7 -19.37 5.81 4.06
CA VAL A 7 -18.21 5.26 3.34
C VAL A 7 -18.42 3.77 3.41
N THR A 8 -18.61 3.10 2.28
CA THR A 8 -18.57 1.63 2.20
C THR A 8 -17.23 1.20 2.79
N GLU A 9 -17.21 0.84 4.08
CA GLU A 9 -16.05 0.25 4.74
C GLU A 9 -15.77 -1.05 4.00
N MET A 10 -14.89 -0.98 3.00
CA MET A 10 -14.37 -2.17 2.36
C MET A 10 -13.82 -3.07 3.47
N PRO A 11 -14.32 -4.31 3.59
CA PRO A 11 -13.82 -5.21 4.61
C PRO A 11 -12.31 -5.39 4.43
N ASN A 12 -11.60 -5.54 5.55
CA ASN A 12 -10.16 -5.77 5.53
C ASN A 12 -9.85 -6.96 4.61
N SER A 13 -9.05 -6.71 3.58
CA SER A 13 -8.69 -7.67 2.56
C SER A 13 -7.21 -7.48 2.18
N CYS A 14 -6.59 -8.55 1.72
CA CYS A 14 -5.18 -8.56 1.32
C CYS A 14 -5.10 -8.94 -0.15
N HIS A 15 -4.37 -8.15 -0.92
CA HIS A 15 -4.27 -8.29 -2.36
C HIS A 15 -2.80 -8.34 -2.78
N LEU A 16 -2.50 -9.14 -3.79
CA LEU A 16 -1.18 -9.14 -4.41
C LEU A 16 -1.05 -7.88 -5.27
N VAL A 17 -0.25 -6.92 -4.81
CA VAL A 17 -0.01 -5.66 -5.54
C VAL A 17 1.07 -5.83 -6.60
N TRP A 18 2.09 -6.65 -6.34
CA TRP A 18 3.20 -6.85 -7.26
C TRP A 18 3.90 -8.21 -7.04
N GLU A 19 4.26 -8.85 -8.15
CA GLU A 19 5.11 -10.03 -8.19
C GLU A 19 6.08 -9.90 -9.38
N GLY A 20 7.35 -10.24 -9.18
CA GLY A 20 8.35 -10.14 -10.24
C GLY A 20 9.78 -10.44 -9.79
N ILE A 21 10.72 -10.29 -10.72
CA ILE A 21 12.15 -10.52 -10.51
C ILE A 21 12.87 -9.17 -10.32
N THR A 22 13.79 -9.11 -9.37
CA THR A 22 14.69 -7.96 -9.16
C THR A 22 16.15 -8.41 -9.28
N THR A 23 17.04 -7.48 -9.59
CA THR A 23 18.48 -7.77 -9.75
C THR A 23 19.17 -8.02 -8.40
N GLN A 24 18.69 -7.40 -7.32
CA GLN A 24 19.25 -7.52 -5.98
C GLN A 24 18.18 -7.29 -4.91
N ARG A 25 18.40 -7.86 -3.72
CA ARG A 25 17.52 -7.69 -2.55
C ARG A 25 17.66 -6.27 -2.00
N ALA A 26 16.54 -5.52 -1.94
CA ALA A 26 16.51 -4.14 -1.45
C ALA A 26 16.47 -4.03 0.09
N PHE A 27 15.87 -4.99 0.79
CA PHE A 27 15.73 -5.00 2.25
C PHE A 27 16.48 -6.17 2.89
N GLY A 28 17.16 -5.92 4.01
CA GLY A 28 17.79 -6.97 4.82
C GLY A 28 16.77 -7.84 5.55
N ASP A 29 16.51 -7.50 6.81
CA ASP A 29 15.50 -8.16 7.64
C ASP A 29 14.11 -7.55 7.44
N ILE A 30 13.08 -8.37 7.67
CA ILE A 30 11.69 -7.90 7.75
C ILE A 30 11.52 -7.11 9.05
N LYS A 31 11.09 -5.85 8.95
CA LYS A 31 10.84 -4.97 10.09
C LYS A 31 9.51 -4.25 9.92
N PHE A 32 8.74 -4.16 11.00
CA PHE A 32 7.51 -3.39 11.04
C PHE A 32 7.81 -1.96 11.50
N LYS A 33 7.24 -0.98 10.80
CA LYS A 33 7.36 0.44 11.13
C LYS A 33 6.01 1.12 10.97
N VAL A 34 5.63 1.89 11.99
CA VAL A 34 4.50 2.81 11.90
C VAL A 34 5.04 4.16 11.46
N ILE A 35 4.63 4.61 10.28
CA ILE A 35 5.02 5.91 9.73
C ILE A 35 3.73 6.74 9.58
N PRO A 36 3.65 7.93 10.20
CA PRO A 36 2.40 8.67 10.32
C PRO A 36 1.97 9.40 9.05
N THR A 37 2.84 9.54 8.06
CA THR A 37 2.52 10.24 6.80
C THR A 37 2.99 9.46 5.58
N GLU A 38 2.21 9.52 4.51
CA GLU A 38 2.51 8.84 3.24
C GLU A 38 3.84 9.33 2.64
N LYS A 39 4.13 10.62 2.76
CA LYS A 39 5.40 11.21 2.31
C LYS A 39 6.60 10.55 2.97
N GLN A 40 6.57 10.40 4.30
CA GLN A 40 7.66 9.74 5.04
C GLN A 40 7.74 8.24 4.70
N ALA A 41 6.62 7.59 4.44
CA ALA A 41 6.60 6.20 4.01
C ALA A 41 7.29 6.05 2.65
N ARG A 42 6.93 6.90 1.68
CA ARG A 42 7.59 6.95 0.38
C ARG A 42 9.10 7.23 0.48
N GLU A 43 9.50 8.23 1.28
CA GLU A 43 10.92 8.54 1.54
C GLU A 43 11.67 7.34 2.15
N HIS A 44 11.02 6.50 2.96
CA HIS A 44 11.63 5.30 3.51
C HIS A 44 11.97 4.27 2.42
N PHE A 45 11.05 4.03 1.48
CA PHE A 45 11.28 3.13 0.36
C PHE A 45 12.28 3.73 -0.64
N GLN A 46 12.27 5.06 -0.83
CA GLN A 46 13.23 5.76 -1.69
C GLN A 46 14.67 5.58 -1.21
N LYS A 47 14.91 5.58 0.11
CA LYS A 47 16.25 5.28 0.68
C LYS A 47 16.77 3.88 0.31
N HIS A 48 15.88 2.97 -0.11
CA HIS A 48 16.21 1.61 -0.57
C HIS A 48 16.08 1.47 -2.10
N GLY A 49 15.79 2.56 -2.83
CA GLY A 49 15.61 2.56 -4.29
C GLY A 49 14.36 1.84 -4.77
N VAL A 50 13.34 1.70 -3.92
CA VAL A 50 12.14 0.90 -4.18
C VAL A 50 10.84 1.66 -3.86
N GLU A 51 10.84 2.99 -3.97
CA GLU A 51 9.66 3.84 -3.76
C GLU A 51 8.49 3.49 -4.69
N HIS A 52 8.77 2.91 -5.86
CA HIS A 52 7.74 2.47 -6.80
C HIS A 52 6.83 1.37 -6.24
N TYR A 53 7.30 0.54 -5.28
CA TYR A 53 6.42 -0.42 -4.60
C TYR A 53 5.40 0.28 -3.71
N TRP A 54 5.82 1.36 -3.05
CA TRP A 54 4.91 2.19 -2.26
C TRP A 54 3.92 2.93 -3.15
N ASP A 55 4.41 3.56 -4.22
CA ASP A 55 3.56 4.30 -5.17
C ASP A 55 2.51 3.39 -5.81
N LEU A 56 2.86 2.15 -6.15
CA LEU A 56 1.94 1.15 -6.70
C LEU A 56 0.89 0.73 -5.66
N ALA A 57 1.31 0.32 -4.46
CA ALA A 57 0.37 -0.09 -3.41
C ALA A 57 -0.58 1.03 -3.00
N TYR A 58 -0.06 2.26 -2.89
CA TYR A 58 -0.85 3.44 -2.56
C TYR A 58 -1.86 3.77 -3.66
N SER A 59 -1.42 3.79 -4.92
CA SER A 59 -2.30 4.03 -6.07
C SER A 59 -3.40 2.97 -6.16
N SER A 60 -3.06 1.69 -5.96
CA SER A 60 -4.04 0.60 -5.91
C SER A 60 -5.01 0.74 -4.74
N ALA A 61 -4.57 1.20 -3.57
CA ALA A 61 -5.46 1.40 -2.42
C ALA A 61 -6.40 2.60 -2.63
N VAL A 62 -5.93 3.68 -3.25
CA VAL A 62 -6.74 4.88 -3.53
C VAL A 62 -7.72 4.64 -4.68
N LEU A 63 -7.27 3.99 -5.76
CA LEU A 63 -8.09 3.71 -6.95
C LEU A 63 -8.95 2.45 -6.81
N GLY A 64 -8.57 1.52 -5.93
CA GLY A 64 -9.20 0.20 -5.75
C GLY A 64 -10.53 0.21 -5.00
N SER A 65 -11.23 1.34 -4.93
CA SER A 65 -12.59 1.46 -4.39
C SER A 65 -13.69 1.30 -5.46
N GLY A 66 -13.39 0.67 -6.61
CA GLY A 66 -14.32 0.68 -7.74
C GLY A 66 -14.24 -0.45 -8.78
N VAL A 67 -13.75 -1.65 -8.46
CA VAL A 67 -13.86 -2.77 -9.42
C VAL A 67 -14.07 -4.11 -8.71
N ASP A 68 -15.33 -4.56 -8.72
CA ASP A 68 -15.73 -5.97 -8.91
C ASP A 68 -17.26 -5.98 -9.13
N GLU A 69 -17.70 -5.79 -10.37
CA GLU A 69 -19.03 -6.21 -10.83
C GLU A 69 -18.79 -7.38 -11.82
N PRO A 70 -19.54 -8.50 -11.69
CA PRO A 70 -19.18 -9.82 -12.25
C PRO A 70 -19.21 -9.95 -13.78
#